data_AF-A0A8T0IDT6-F1
#
_entry.id   AF-A0A8T0IDT6-F1
#
_cell.length_a   1.000
_cell.length_b   1.000
_cell.length_c   1.000
_cell.angle_alpha   90.00
_cell.angle_beta   90.00
_cell.angle_gamma   90.00
#
_symmetry.space_group_name_H-M   'P 1'
#
loop_
_entity.id
_entity.type
_entity.pdbx_description
1 polymer ?
#
loop_
_entity_poly.entity_id
_entity_poly.type
_entity_poly.pdbx_seq_one_letter_code
_entity_poly.pdbx_strand_id
1 'polypeptide(L)' 'MVTTDQDSRDADLRNFFRRLHAAYVDAASNPFHVPGKRITSAVFAEQVGTIVKSFGIPAPV' A
#
# COMPACT_ATOMS: atom_id res chain seq x y z
N MET A 1 -7.48 27.32 11.73
CA MET A 1 -6.62 26.16 12.03
C MET A 1 -7.03 25.05 11.06
N VAL A 2 -6.23 24.82 10.00
CA VAL A 2 -6.54 23.88 8.89
C VAL A 2 -5.81 22.53 9.06
N THR A 3 -5.33 22.24 10.27
CA THR A 3 -4.40 21.12 10.53
C THR A 3 -5.06 19.74 10.47
N THR A 4 -6.39 19.63 10.59
CA THR A 4 -7.10 18.35 10.76
C THR A 4 -7.12 17.47 9.50
N ASP A 5 -7.23 18.08 8.31
CA ASP A 5 -7.20 17.33 7.05
C ASP A 5 -5.80 16.77 6.77
N GLN A 6 -4.76 17.59 7.04
CA GLN A 6 -3.38 17.22 6.76
C GLN A 6 -2.87 16.10 7.68
N ASP A 7 -3.25 16.11 8.96
CA ASP A 7 -2.89 15.05 9.92
C ASP A 7 -3.61 13.72 9.61
N SER A 8 -4.89 13.78 9.26
CA SER A 8 -5.66 12.60 8.86
C SER A 8 -5.09 11.97 7.59
N ARG A 9 -4.68 12.81 6.64
CA ARG A 9 -4.06 12.37 5.38
C ARG A 9 -2.64 11.83 5.58
N ASP A 10 -1.85 12.42 6.47
CA ASP A 10 -0.54 11.89 6.87
C ASP A 10 -0.67 10.54 7.59
N ALA A 11 -1.64 10.41 8.50
CA ALA A 11 -1.92 9.16 9.21
C ALA A 11 -2.34 8.05 8.24
N ASP A 12 -3.20 8.37 7.27
CA ASP A 12 -3.57 7.45 6.20
C ASP A 12 -2.32 7.07 5.40
N LEU A 13 -1.51 8.03 4.94
CA LEU A 13 -0.29 7.80 4.16
C LEU A 13 0.71 6.91 4.90
N ARG A 14 0.90 7.14 6.19
CA ARG A 14 1.74 6.29 7.04
C ARG A 14 1.23 4.85 7.05
N ASN A 15 -0.09 4.66 7.14
CA ASN A 15 -0.70 3.34 7.16
C ASN A 15 -0.59 2.66 5.78
N PHE A 16 -0.73 3.41 4.69
CA PHE A 16 -0.46 2.96 3.33
C PHE A 16 0.95 2.43 3.16
N PHE A 17 1.95 3.26 3.47
CA PHE A 17 3.34 2.88 3.31
C PHE A 17 3.67 1.67 4.18
N ARG A 18 3.12 1.58 5.39
CA ARG A 18 3.32 0.44 6.28
C ARG A 18 2.74 -0.86 5.71
N ARG A 19 1.51 -0.82 5.17
CA ARG A 19 0.85 -1.98 4.54
C ARG A 19 1.51 -2.37 3.22
N LEU A 20 1.85 -1.39 2.39
CA LEU A 20 2.59 -1.59 1.15
C LEU A 20 3.97 -2.22 1.41
N HIS A 21 4.69 -1.71 2.42
CA HIS A 21 6.00 -2.22 2.80
C HIS A 21 5.93 -3.64 3.34
N ALA A 22 4.91 -3.97 4.14
CA ALA A 22 4.69 -5.34 4.60
C ALA A 22 4.46 -6.31 3.42
N ALA A 23 3.60 -5.93 2.45
CA ALA A 23 3.36 -6.73 1.26
C ALA A 23 4.60 -6.85 0.35
N TYR A 24 5.42 -5.80 0.27
CA TYR A 24 6.68 -5.82 -0.46
C TYR A 24 7.72 -6.72 0.21
N VAL A 25 7.89 -6.62 1.53
CA VAL A 25 8.80 -7.47 2.30
C VAL A 25 8.37 -8.93 2.21
N ASP A 26 7.07 -9.24 2.29
CA ASP A 26 6.55 -10.60 2.08
C ASP A 26 6.95 -11.16 0.70
N ALA A 27 6.75 -10.36 -0.36
CA ALA A 27 7.15 -10.75 -1.71
C ALA A 27 8.68 -10.86 -1.89
N ALA A 28 9.46 -9.99 -1.25
CA ALA A 28 10.92 -9.94 -1.33
C ALA A 28 11.61 -10.99 -0.44
N SER A 29 10.98 -11.38 0.67
CA SER A 29 11.43 -12.45 1.57
C SER A 29 11.05 -13.85 1.09
N ASN A 30 10.34 -13.96 -0.04
CA ASN A 30 10.07 -15.25 -0.65
C ASN A 30 11.41 -15.88 -1.13
N PRO A 31 11.82 -17.04 -0.59
CA PRO A 31 13.11 -17.67 -0.92
C PRO A 31 13.23 -18.13 -2.38
N PHE A 32 12.12 -18.19 -3.11
CA PHE A 32 12.09 -18.47 -4.55
C PHE A 32 12.00 -17.21 -5.43
N HIS A 33 11.91 -16.02 -4.80
CA HIS A 33 11.93 -14.75 -5.52
C HIS A 33 13.37 -14.41 -5.89
N VAL A 34 13.68 -14.45 -7.18
CA VAL A 34 14.99 -14.05 -7.69
C VAL A 34 15.09 -12.52 -7.63
N PRO A 35 15.98 -11.95 -6.82
CA PRO A 35 16.17 -10.50 -6.78
C PRO A 35 16.52 -9.98 -8.18
N GLY A 36 15.82 -8.95 -8.64
CA GLY A 36 15.96 -8.38 -9.99
C GLY A 36 14.86 -8.79 -10.98
N LYS A 37 13.95 -9.70 -10.62
CA LYS A 37 12.71 -9.94 -11.38
C LYS A 37 11.54 -9.15 -10.80
N ARG A 38 10.66 -8.64 -11.69
CA ARG A 38 9.40 -7.99 -11.27
C ARG A 38 8.60 -8.94 -10.40
N ILE A 39 8.08 -8.44 -9.28
CA ILE A 39 7.13 -9.15 -8.44
C ILE A 39 5.84 -9.32 -9.25
N THR A 40 5.63 -10.51 -9.83
CA THR A 40 4.39 -10.88 -10.54
C THR A 40 3.39 -11.59 -9.63
N SER A 41 3.56 -11.49 -8.30
CA SER A 41 2.69 -12.16 -7.34
C SER A 41 1.28 -11.58 -7.42
N ALA A 42 0.30 -12.41 -7.77
CA ALA A 42 -1.11 -12.02 -7.82
C ALA A 42 -1.60 -11.51 -6.45
N VAL A 43 -1.11 -12.12 -5.37
CA VAL A 43 -1.41 -11.71 -3.99
C VAL A 43 -0.91 -10.30 -3.71
N PHE A 44 0.32 -9.96 -4.15
CA PHE A 44 0.86 -8.61 -4.00
C PHE A 44 0.00 -7.58 -4.76
N ALA A 45 -0.38 -7.88 -6.01
CA ALA A 45 -1.23 -7.01 -6.81
C ALA A 45 -2.61 -6.79 -6.18
N GLU A 46 -3.21 -7.83 -5.59
CA GLU A 46 -4.48 -7.76 -4.88
C GLU A 46 -4.39 -6.92 -3.60
N GLN A 47 -3.31 -7.12 -2.82
CA GLN A 47 -3.05 -6.33 -1.61
C GLN A 47 -2.87 -4.85 -1.93
N VAL A 48 -2.02 -4.53 -2.92
CA VAL A 48 -1.81 -3.14 -3.37
C VAL A 48 -3.09 -2.53 -3.93
N GLY A 49 -3.85 -3.29 -4.73
CA GLY A 49 -5.13 -2.84 -5.28
C GLY A 49 -6.16 -2.52 -4.19
N THR A 50 -6.22 -3.32 -3.13
CA THR A 50 -7.09 -3.09 -1.97
C THR A 50 -6.67 -1.83 -1.21
N ILE A 51 -5.38 -1.67 -0.95
CA ILE A 51 -4.83 -0.51 -0.25
C ILE A 51 -5.09 0.80 -1.04
N VAL A 52 -4.86 0.79 -2.36
CA VAL A 52 -5.10 1.96 -3.23
C VAL A 52 -6.59 2.29 -3.33
N LYS A 53 -7.47 1.29 -3.39
CA LYS A 53 -8.93 1.50 -3.37
C LYS A 53 -9.39 2.16 -2.07
N SER A 54 -8.83 1.78 -0.93
CA SER A 54 -9.13 2.41 0.37
C SER A 54 -8.67 3.87 0.44
N PHE A 55 -7.65 4.25 -0.34
CA PHE A 55 -7.12 5.61 -0.44
C PHE A 55 -7.88 6.52 -1.41
N GLY A 56 -8.49 5.92 -2.44
CA GLY A 56 -8.79 6.59 -3.69
C GLY A 56 -10.26 6.95 -3.93
N ILE A 57 -11.13 6.94 -2.93
CA ILE A 57 -12.53 7.30 -3.13
C ILE A 57 -12.97 8.30 -2.06
N PRO A 58 -12.78 9.62 -2.28
CA PRO A 58 -13.75 10.57 -1.74
C PRO A 58 -15.11 10.20 -2.35
N ALA A 59 -16.09 9.93 -1.47
CA ALA A 59 -17.45 9.61 -1.87
C ALA A 59 -17.97 10.65 -2.89
N PRO A 60 -18.63 10.23 -3.99
CA PRO A 60 -19.29 11.18 -4.87
C PRO A 60 -20.40 11.87 -4.06
N VAL A 61 -20.36 13.20 -4.07
CA VAL A 61 -21.36 14.11 -3.50
C VAL A 61 -22.72 13.97 -4.17
#